data_AF-A0A938TTF3-F1
#
_entry.id   AF-A0A938TTF3-F1
#
_cell.length_a   1.000
_cell.length_b   1.000
_cell.length_c   1.000
_cell.angle_alpha   90.00
_cell.angle_beta   90.00
_cell.angle_gamma   90.00
#
_symmetry.space_group_name_H-M   'P 1'
#
loop_
_entity.id
_entity.type
_entity.pdbx_description
1 polymer ?
#
loop_
_entity_poly.entity_id
_entity_poly.type
_entity_poly.pdbx_seq_one_letter_code
_entity_poly.pdbx_strand_id
1 'polypeptide(L)'
;MKSEQMGKRYSLRKLLGLASFCNVMLLSAVCLGVITRVLGHSTFISQILVTIGLYGLSGSVTNTLALWMIFEKVPGIWKSGMIEQNFPHFQSNLKETLIEHLFSKPVTKEHINWDYQVLAKKLHPRLAASSIGMLVQLMSMEQFTQLLKDLQLENIVLEGMDRAYWDHYLAKQIATLSPADVKDLIWKILDENLQWLVIWGAFFGMLFGVLSLLIVCP
;
A
#
# COMPACT_ATOMS: atom_id res chain seq x y z
N MET A 1 28.55 -7.25 -0.09
CA MET A 1 27.42 -7.41 0.86
C MET A 1 26.18 -6.55 0.57
N LYS A 2 26.08 -5.87 -0.59
CA LYS A 2 24.91 -5.05 -0.98
C LYS A 2 23.90 -5.81 -1.88
N SER A 3 24.08 -7.13 -2.07
CA SER A 3 23.34 -7.95 -3.05
C SER A 3 22.56 -9.12 -2.45
N GLU A 4 22.73 -9.44 -1.16
CA GLU A 4 22.12 -10.64 -0.53
C GLU A 4 20.89 -10.35 0.34
N GLN A 5 20.58 -9.08 0.58
CA GLN A 5 19.36 -8.64 1.28
C GLN A 5 18.36 -7.99 0.31
N MET A 6 18.45 -8.31 -0.99
CA MET A 6 17.37 -8.05 -1.96
C MET A 6 16.27 -9.09 -1.72
N GLY A 7 15.60 -8.96 -0.57
CA GLY A 7 14.38 -9.68 -0.27
C GLY A 7 13.43 -9.57 -1.46
N LYS A 8 12.77 -10.68 -1.81
CA LYS A 8 11.85 -10.80 -2.95
C LYS A 8 11.14 -9.48 -3.24
N ARG A 9 11.36 -8.92 -4.44
CA ARG A 9 10.58 -7.79 -4.98
C ARG A 9 9.10 -8.05 -4.80
N TYR A 10 8.32 -6.99 -4.55
CA TYR A 10 6.88 -7.02 -4.42
C TYR A 10 6.28 -7.81 -5.59
N SER A 11 5.34 -8.71 -5.29
CA SER A 11 4.78 -9.62 -6.29
C SER A 11 3.27 -9.58 -6.24
N LEU A 12 2.70 -8.77 -7.12
CA LEU A 12 1.24 -8.69 -7.29
C LEU A 12 0.60 -10.05 -7.50
N ARG A 13 1.31 -11.00 -8.13
CA ARG A 13 0.82 -12.38 -8.31
C ARG A 13 0.50 -13.08 -6.99
N LYS A 14 1.26 -12.82 -5.92
CA LYS A 14 1.00 -13.40 -4.60
C LYS A 14 -0.27 -12.81 -3.98
N LEU A 15 -0.44 -11.48 -4.04
CA LEU A 15 -1.65 -10.78 -3.56
C LEU A 15 -2.89 -11.25 -4.31
N LEU A 16 -2.75 -11.31 -5.63
CA LEU A 16 -3.84 -11.60 -6.55
C LEU A 16 -4.16 -13.10 -6.58
N GLY A 17 -3.32 -13.98 -6.05
CA GLY A 17 -3.56 -15.43 -6.05
C GLY A 17 -4.82 -15.80 -5.28
N LEU A 18 -4.93 -15.36 -4.03
CA LEU A 18 -6.12 -15.61 -3.19
C LEU A 18 -7.36 -14.91 -3.76
N ALA A 19 -7.18 -13.68 -4.24
CA ALA A 19 -8.23 -12.90 -4.87
C ALA A 19 -8.78 -13.57 -6.14
N SER A 20 -7.88 -14.08 -6.98
CA SER A 20 -8.23 -14.79 -8.22
C SER A 20 -9.00 -16.07 -7.91
N PHE A 21 -8.57 -16.81 -6.88
CA PHE A 21 -9.31 -18.00 -6.43
C PHE A 21 -10.74 -17.66 -6.02
N CYS A 22 -10.92 -16.62 -5.20
CA CYS A 22 -12.25 -16.17 -4.76
C CYS A 22 -13.11 -15.70 -5.95
N ASN A 23 -12.54 -14.88 -6.85
CA ASN A 23 -13.23 -14.41 -8.06
C ASN A 23 -13.67 -15.57 -8.97
N VAL A 24 -12.82 -16.57 -9.19
CA VAL A 24 -13.15 -17.74 -10.01
C VAL A 24 -14.25 -18.58 -9.37
N MET A 25 -14.21 -18.79 -8.05
CA MET A 25 -15.26 -19.52 -7.32
C MET A 25 -16.61 -18.79 -7.39
N LEU A 26 -16.63 -17.47 -7.22
CA LEU A 26 -17.86 -16.69 -7.28
C LEU A 26 -18.41 -16.62 -8.71
N LEU A 27 -17.54 -16.43 -9.70
CA LEU A 27 -17.92 -16.45 -11.11
C LEU A 27 -18.49 -17.81 -11.53
N SER A 28 -17.90 -18.93 -11.07
CA SER A 28 -18.41 -20.26 -11.37
C SER A 28 -19.80 -20.49 -10.77
N ALA A 29 -20.05 -19.98 -9.55
CA ALA A 29 -21.39 -20.00 -8.94
C ALA A 29 -22.42 -19.20 -9.76
N VAL A 30 -22.05 -18.00 -10.23
CA VAL A 30 -22.91 -17.20 -11.13
C VAL A 30 -23.20 -17.96 -12.42
N CYS A 31 -22.17 -18.48 -13.09
CA CYS A 31 -22.32 -19.22 -14.34
C CYS A 31 -23.24 -20.44 -14.17
N LEU A 32 -23.06 -21.22 -13.09
CA LEU A 32 -23.91 -22.37 -12.80
C LEU A 32 -25.38 -21.95 -12.56
N GLY A 33 -25.60 -20.88 -11.80
CA GLY A 33 -26.93 -20.32 -11.57
C GLY A 33 -27.60 -19.83 -12.86
N VAL A 34 -26.85 -19.18 -13.75
CA VAL A 34 -27.36 -18.72 -15.05
C VAL A 34 -27.68 -19.91 -15.96
N ILE A 35 -26.79 -20.90 -16.07
CA ILE A 35 -26.98 -22.07 -16.92
C ILE A 35 -28.23 -22.86 -16.50
N THR A 36 -28.38 -23.13 -15.21
CA THR A 36 -29.56 -23.85 -14.68
C THR A 36 -30.87 -23.12 -15.00
N ARG A 37 -30.86 -21.78 -14.92
CA ARG A 37 -32.01 -20.95 -15.27
C ARG A 37 -32.34 -20.97 -16.77
N VAL A 38 -31.31 -20.94 -17.64
CA VAL A 38 -31.47 -21.03 -19.10
C VAL A 38 -32.00 -22.39 -19.53
N LEU A 39 -31.60 -23.47 -18.85
CA LEU A 39 -32.09 -24.84 -19.09
C LEU A 39 -33.52 -25.09 -18.58
N GLY A 40 -34.26 -24.04 -18.20
CA GLY A 40 -35.64 -24.14 -17.72
C GLY A 40 -35.79 -24.61 -16.27
N HIS A 41 -34.69 -24.91 -15.57
CA HIS A 41 -34.68 -25.33 -14.17
C HIS A 41 -34.54 -24.12 -13.25
N SER A 42 -35.51 -23.19 -13.30
CA SER A 42 -35.56 -22.01 -12.43
C SER A 42 -35.94 -22.39 -11.00
N THR A 43 -35.03 -23.05 -10.29
CA THR A 43 -35.17 -23.36 -8.86
C THR A 43 -34.78 -22.16 -8.00
N PHE A 44 -35.26 -22.13 -6.75
CA PHE A 44 -34.81 -21.17 -5.74
C PHE A 44 -33.27 -21.17 -5.58
N ILE A 45 -32.64 -22.34 -5.72
CA ILE A 45 -31.18 -22.49 -5.68
C ILE A 45 -30.50 -21.71 -6.81
N SER A 46 -31.05 -21.73 -8.04
CA SER A 46 -30.50 -20.97 -9.17
C SER A 46 -30.52 -19.45 -8.89
N GLN A 47 -31.57 -18.93 -8.26
CA GLN A 47 -31.69 -17.52 -7.88
C GLN A 47 -30.69 -17.13 -6.79
N ILE A 48 -30.51 -18.00 -5.79
CA ILE A 48 -29.48 -17.85 -4.75
C ILE A 48 -28.09 -17.78 -5.38
N LEU A 49 -27.73 -18.75 -6.22
CA LEU A 49 -26.41 -18.82 -6.85
C LEU A 49 -26.08 -17.57 -7.67
N VAL A 50 -27.03 -17.10 -8.48
CA VAL A 50 -26.84 -15.89 -9.28
C VAL A 50 -26.71 -14.65 -8.38
N THR A 51 -27.60 -14.48 -7.41
CA THR A 51 -27.66 -13.23 -6.64
C THR A 51 -26.51 -13.11 -5.65
N ILE A 52 -26.26 -14.17 -4.86
CA ILE A 52 -25.12 -14.23 -3.95
C ILE A 52 -23.81 -14.17 -4.73
N GLY A 53 -23.74 -14.90 -5.85
CA GLY A 53 -22.57 -14.91 -6.72
C GLY A 53 -22.25 -13.55 -7.30
N LEU A 54 -23.24 -12.81 -7.83
CA LEU A 54 -23.03 -11.48 -8.42
C LEU A 54 -22.62 -10.43 -7.39
N TYR A 55 -23.29 -10.39 -6.24
CA TYR A 55 -22.93 -9.43 -5.19
C TYR A 55 -21.56 -9.75 -4.59
N GLY A 56 -21.30 -11.03 -4.29
CA GLY A 56 -19.99 -11.49 -3.81
C GLY A 56 -18.88 -11.19 -4.81
N LEU A 57 -19.10 -11.50 -6.09
CA LEU A 57 -18.15 -11.24 -7.17
C LEU A 57 -17.83 -9.76 -7.30
N SER A 58 -18.84 -8.88 -7.23
CA SER A 58 -18.63 -7.43 -7.30
C SER A 58 -17.75 -6.93 -6.16
N GLY A 59 -17.98 -7.39 -4.93
CA GLY A 59 -17.19 -7.02 -3.76
C GLY A 59 -15.74 -7.52 -3.86
N SER A 60 -15.56 -8.78 -4.25
CA SER A 60 -14.24 -9.38 -4.43
C SER A 60 -13.44 -8.71 -5.56
N VAL A 61 -14.05 -8.49 -6.73
CA VAL A 61 -13.39 -7.86 -7.90
C VAL A 61 -13.01 -6.42 -7.60
N THR A 62 -13.90 -5.65 -6.98
CA THR A 62 -13.62 -4.23 -6.67
C THR A 62 -12.51 -4.10 -5.63
N ASN A 63 -12.48 -4.97 -4.61
CA ASN A 63 -11.39 -4.97 -3.64
C ASN A 63 -10.06 -5.43 -4.27
N THR A 64 -10.10 -6.42 -5.16
CA THR A 64 -8.92 -6.83 -5.95
C THR A 64 -8.38 -5.67 -6.79
N LEU A 65 -9.27 -4.92 -7.43
CA LEU A 65 -8.91 -3.76 -8.23
C LEU A 65 -8.33 -2.63 -7.37
N ALA A 66 -8.92 -2.36 -6.19
CA ALA A 66 -8.40 -1.37 -5.24
C ALA A 66 -6.96 -1.69 -4.83
N LEU A 67 -6.68 -2.96 -4.55
CA LEU A 67 -5.33 -3.44 -4.26
C LEU A 67 -4.37 -3.21 -5.44
N TRP A 68 -4.80 -3.52 -6.66
CA TRP A 68 -4.00 -3.25 -7.86
C TRP A 68 -3.70 -1.76 -8.03
N MET A 69 -4.72 -0.90 -7.89
CA MET A 69 -4.61 0.54 -8.08
C MET A 69 -3.64 1.23 -7.10
N ILE A 70 -3.39 0.65 -5.93
CA ILE A 70 -2.39 1.20 -4.99
C ILE A 70 -0.99 1.11 -5.60
N PHE A 71 -0.66 -0.02 -6.22
CA PHE A 71 0.70 -0.33 -6.69
C PHE A 71 0.94 0.03 -8.16
N GLU A 72 -0.05 -0.18 -9.02
CA GLU A 72 0.11 -0.08 -10.47
C GLU A 72 -0.96 0.80 -11.09
N LYS A 73 -0.60 1.41 -12.22
CA LYS A 73 -1.55 2.15 -13.05
C LYS A 73 -2.48 1.15 -13.74
N VAL A 74 -3.76 1.46 -13.73
CA VAL A 74 -4.80 0.70 -14.42
C VAL A 74 -5.27 1.54 -15.62
N PRO A 75 -5.28 0.99 -16.85
CA PRO A 75 -5.72 1.72 -18.02
C PRO A 75 -7.18 2.18 -17.86
N GLY A 76 -7.43 3.46 -18.08
CA GLY A 76 -8.77 4.06 -18.01
C GLY A 76 -9.25 4.45 -16.61
N ILE A 77 -8.51 4.15 -15.53
CA ILE A 77 -8.89 4.56 -14.17
C ILE A 77 -8.03 5.74 -13.70
N TRP A 78 -8.69 6.88 -13.51
CA TRP A 78 -8.11 8.08 -12.93
C TRP A 78 -7.66 7.81 -11.48
N LYS A 79 -6.45 8.30 -11.12
CA LYS A 79 -5.81 8.09 -9.80
C LYS A 79 -5.36 6.66 -9.48
N SER A 80 -5.15 5.81 -10.49
CA SER A 80 -4.47 4.51 -10.30
C SER A 80 -2.94 4.66 -10.24
N GLY A 81 -2.24 3.76 -9.55
CA GLY A 81 -0.80 3.85 -9.30
C GLY A 81 -0.46 4.87 -8.21
N MET A 82 -1.20 4.84 -7.09
CA MET A 82 -1.12 5.85 -6.03
C MET A 82 0.31 6.03 -5.47
N ILE A 83 1.10 4.95 -5.36
CA ILE A 83 2.48 5.04 -4.84
C ILE A 83 3.37 5.84 -5.79
N GLU A 84 3.34 5.54 -7.10
CA GLU A 84 4.16 6.24 -8.09
C GLU A 84 3.78 7.71 -8.21
N GLN A 85 2.48 8.02 -8.16
CA GLN A 85 1.99 9.38 -8.28
C GLN A 85 2.41 10.27 -7.09
N ASN A 86 2.47 9.70 -5.89
CA ASN A 86 2.84 10.45 -4.67
C ASN A 86 4.34 10.40 -4.37
N PHE A 87 5.12 9.61 -5.11
CA PHE A 87 6.54 9.43 -4.86
C PHE A 87 7.38 10.72 -4.92
N PRO A 88 7.19 11.64 -5.90
CA PRO A 88 7.92 12.90 -5.92
C PRO A 88 7.65 13.77 -4.68
N HIS A 89 6.39 13.80 -4.24
CA HIS A 89 6.03 14.48 -3.00
C HIS A 89 6.73 13.79 -1.80
N PHE A 90 6.86 12.45 -1.82
CA PHE A 90 7.47 11.71 -0.71
C PHE A 90 8.92 12.13 -0.53
N GLN A 91 9.64 12.22 -1.64
CA GLN A 91 11.00 12.73 -1.66
C GLN A 91 11.09 14.17 -1.13
N SER A 92 10.21 15.07 -1.57
CA SER A 92 10.25 16.48 -1.14
C SER A 92 9.96 16.63 0.35
N ASN A 93 8.91 15.98 0.86
CA ASN A 93 8.53 16.09 2.28
C ASN A 93 9.56 15.45 3.20
N LEU A 94 10.15 14.31 2.79
CA LEU A 94 11.24 13.67 3.53
C LEU A 94 12.45 14.59 3.63
N LYS A 95 12.84 15.21 2.50
CA LYS A 95 13.95 16.17 2.44
C LYS A 95 13.69 17.36 3.36
N GLU A 96 12.53 18.00 3.23
CA GLU A 96 12.15 19.18 4.00
C GLU A 96 12.14 18.88 5.51
N THR A 97 11.51 17.76 5.90
CA THR A 97 11.46 17.35 7.31
C THR A 97 12.85 17.05 7.87
N LEU A 98 13.74 16.41 7.09
CA LEU A 98 15.12 16.15 7.50
C LEU A 98 15.91 17.46 7.67
N ILE A 99 15.82 18.39 6.71
CA ILE A 99 16.49 19.69 6.79
C ILE A 99 15.99 20.48 7.99
N GLU A 100 14.67 20.59 8.14
CA GLU A 100 14.09 21.25 9.31
C GLU A 100 14.58 20.59 10.60
N HIS A 101 14.60 19.26 10.68
CA HIS A 101 15.08 18.59 11.88
C HIS A 101 16.54 18.92 12.18
N LEU A 102 17.42 18.84 11.18
CA LEU A 102 18.85 19.13 11.31
C LEU A 102 19.11 20.58 11.73
N PHE A 103 18.28 21.53 11.32
CA PHE A 103 18.48 22.97 11.56
C PHE A 103 17.49 23.59 12.57
N SER A 104 16.58 22.82 13.17
CA SER A 104 15.52 23.34 14.07
C SER A 104 16.01 23.79 15.45
N LYS A 105 17.22 23.39 15.86
CA LYS A 105 17.91 23.91 17.04
C LYS A 105 19.34 24.25 16.65
N PRO A 106 19.99 25.26 17.25
CA PRO A 106 21.42 25.42 17.09
C PRO A 106 22.05 24.11 17.54
N VAL A 107 22.68 23.38 16.61
CA VAL A 107 23.37 22.13 16.90
C VAL A 107 24.47 22.50 17.88
N THR A 108 24.21 22.36 19.18
CA THR A 108 25.26 22.36 20.19
C THR A 108 26.23 21.28 19.75
N LYS A 109 27.51 21.65 19.64
CA LYS A 109 28.64 20.98 18.95
C LYS A 109 28.95 19.53 19.37
N GLU A 110 28.04 18.87 20.06
CA GLU A 110 28.10 17.48 20.40
C GLU A 110 27.60 16.68 19.20
N HIS A 111 28.46 15.76 18.73
CA HIS A 111 28.17 14.72 17.75
C HIS A 111 26.67 14.44 17.63
N ILE A 112 26.06 14.75 16.49
CA ILE A 112 24.73 14.21 16.19
C ILE A 112 24.91 12.71 16.24
N ASN A 113 24.45 12.11 17.34
CA ASN A 113 24.36 10.68 17.45
C ASN A 113 23.33 10.28 16.40
N TRP A 114 23.80 9.68 15.32
CA TRP A 114 22.99 9.16 14.22
C TRP A 114 22.21 7.91 14.64
N ASP A 115 21.62 7.97 15.84
CA ASP A 115 20.67 6.98 16.32
C ASP A 115 19.40 7.12 15.47
N TYR A 116 19.36 6.28 14.44
CA TYR A 116 18.24 6.19 13.51
C TYR A 116 16.91 5.91 14.22
N GLN A 117 16.91 5.27 15.40
CA GLN A 117 15.66 5.08 16.16
C GLN A 117 15.16 6.39 16.77
N VAL A 118 16.06 7.19 17.33
CA VAL A 118 15.72 8.52 17.86
C VAL A 118 15.29 9.46 16.73
N LEU A 119 15.98 9.41 15.60
CA LEU A 119 15.64 10.18 14.40
C LEU A 119 14.25 9.76 13.88
N ALA A 120 14.02 8.46 13.71
CA ALA A 120 12.74 7.89 13.28
C ALA A 120 11.59 8.35 14.17
N LYS A 121 11.75 8.25 15.50
CA LYS A 121 10.73 8.64 16.48
C LYS A 121 10.33 10.12 16.38
N LYS A 122 11.25 11.00 15.99
CA LYS A 122 10.99 12.44 15.83
C LYS A 122 10.42 12.81 14.46
N LEU A 123 10.87 12.14 13.41
CA LEU A 123 10.48 12.45 12.03
C LEU A 123 9.18 11.79 11.62
N HIS A 124 8.94 10.54 12.04
CA HIS A 124 7.75 9.78 11.68
C HIS A 124 6.45 10.54 11.95
N PRO A 125 6.17 11.10 13.15
CA PRO A 125 4.93 11.83 13.39
C PRO A 125 4.80 13.12 12.56
N ARG A 126 5.91 13.78 12.19
CA ARG A 126 5.88 15.00 11.36
C ARG A 126 5.57 14.68 9.91
N LEU A 127 6.20 13.65 9.37
CA LEU A 127 5.93 13.14 8.03
C LEU A 127 4.53 12.51 7.93
N ALA A 128 4.08 11.83 8.98
CA ALA A 128 2.74 11.29 9.12
C ALA A 128 1.64 12.37 9.14
N ALA A 129 1.96 13.61 9.53
CA ALA A 129 1.04 14.75 9.51
C ALA A 129 1.06 15.54 8.19
N SER A 130 1.98 15.22 7.28
CA SER A 130 2.10 15.89 5.98
C SER A 130 1.07 15.39 4.96
N SER A 131 1.07 15.96 3.75
CA SER A 131 0.25 15.51 2.61
C SER A 131 0.44 14.03 2.23
N ILE A 132 1.49 13.40 2.74
CA ILE A 132 1.90 12.01 2.46
C ILE A 132 1.77 11.16 3.72
N GLY A 133 1.08 11.72 4.72
CA GLY A 133 0.84 11.10 5.99
C GLY A 133 0.36 9.67 5.85
N MET A 134 -0.52 9.40 4.89
CA MET A 134 -1.01 8.05 4.62
C MET A 134 0.10 7.03 4.31
N LEU A 135 1.12 7.38 3.51
CA LEU A 135 2.20 6.42 3.20
C LEU A 135 3.10 6.17 4.42
N VAL A 136 3.36 7.21 5.20
CA VAL A 136 4.22 7.12 6.40
C VAL A 136 3.49 6.46 7.56
N GLN A 137 2.19 6.71 7.73
CA GLN A 137 1.34 6.10 8.75
C GLN A 137 1.19 4.59 8.56
N LEU A 138 1.23 4.12 7.32
CA LEU A 138 1.22 2.69 7.03
C LEU A 138 2.55 2.03 7.42
N MET A 139 3.65 2.78 7.47
CA MET A 139 4.96 2.24 7.81
C MET A 139 5.16 2.05 9.31
N SER A 140 5.67 0.88 9.69
CA SER A 140 6.12 0.64 11.06
C SER A 140 7.34 1.51 11.38
N MET A 141 7.59 1.77 12.66
CA MET A 141 8.76 2.53 13.10
C MET A 141 10.07 1.85 12.69
N GLU A 142 10.15 0.52 12.73
CA GLU A 142 11.33 -0.24 12.31
C GLU A 142 11.61 -0.05 10.81
N GLN A 143 10.56 -0.07 9.99
CA GLN A 143 10.66 0.13 8.55
C GLN A 143 11.08 1.56 8.19
N PHE A 144 10.51 2.56 8.88
CA PHE A 144 10.94 3.94 8.71
C PHE A 144 12.40 4.15 9.16
N THR A 145 12.80 3.51 10.26
CA THR A 145 14.20 3.49 10.72
C THR A 145 15.12 2.87 9.67
N GLN A 146 14.70 1.76 9.05
CA GLN A 146 15.49 1.10 8.02
C GLN A 146 15.64 1.97 6.76
N LEU A 147 14.56 2.66 6.34
CA LEU A 147 14.63 3.62 5.24
C LEU A 147 15.64 4.74 5.53
N LEU A 148 15.65 5.27 6.76
CA LEU A 148 16.61 6.28 7.17
C LEU A 148 18.05 5.72 7.20
N LYS A 149 18.26 4.46 7.58
CA LYS A 149 19.57 3.78 7.50
C LYS A 149 20.04 3.62 6.06
N ASP A 150 19.14 3.28 5.15
CA ASP A 150 19.46 3.08 3.74
C ASP A 150 19.87 4.41 3.05
N LEU A 151 19.45 5.56 3.60
CA LEU A 151 19.93 6.88 3.20
C LEU A 151 21.36 7.21 3.66
N GLN A 152 21.97 6.36 4.50
CA GLN A 152 23.37 6.45 4.95
C GLN A 152 23.79 7.83 5.48
N LEU A 153 22.91 8.48 6.26
CA LEU A 153 23.10 9.85 6.74
C LEU A 153 24.27 10.00 7.72
N GLU A 154 24.75 8.90 8.32
CA GLU A 154 25.78 8.88 9.36
C GLU A 154 27.20 9.29 8.92
N ASN A 155 27.51 9.24 7.62
CA ASN A 155 28.87 9.39 7.13
C ASN A 155 29.36 10.85 6.99
N ILE A 156 28.67 11.82 7.61
CA ILE A 156 29.00 13.24 7.42
C ILE A 156 29.22 13.94 8.75
N VAL A 157 30.39 14.57 8.86
CA VAL A 157 30.71 15.54 9.90
C VAL A 157 29.92 16.82 9.61
N LEU A 158 28.95 17.14 10.48
CA LEU A 158 28.10 18.33 10.35
C LEU A 158 28.84 19.66 10.63
N GLU A 159 30.07 19.56 11.11
CA GLU A 159 30.84 20.70 11.56
C GLU A 159 31.18 21.65 10.40
N GLY A 160 30.63 22.86 10.43
CA GLY A 160 30.92 23.92 9.45
C GLY A 160 30.09 23.87 8.15
N MET A 161 29.08 23.01 8.05
CA MET A 161 28.27 22.89 6.84
C MET A 161 27.05 23.82 6.83
N ASP A 162 26.90 24.59 5.76
CA ASP A 162 25.75 25.47 5.52
C ASP A 162 24.49 24.66 5.10
N ARG A 163 23.30 25.24 5.32
CA ARG A 163 22.00 24.68 4.92
C ARG A 163 21.97 24.34 3.44
N ALA A 164 22.57 25.17 2.58
CA ALA A 164 22.62 24.93 1.14
C ALA A 164 23.38 23.63 0.77
N TYR A 165 24.44 23.30 1.50
CA TYR A 165 25.19 22.06 1.29
C TYR A 165 24.34 20.84 1.65
N TRP A 166 23.66 20.87 2.80
CA TRP A 166 22.76 19.81 3.25
C TRP A 166 21.58 19.63 2.30
N ASP A 167 21.02 20.72 1.79
CA ASP A 167 19.95 20.68 0.80
C ASP A 167 20.38 19.93 -0.46
N HIS A 168 21.58 20.24 -0.97
CA HIS A 168 22.14 19.55 -2.13
C HIS A 168 22.50 18.09 -1.85
N TYR A 169 23.11 17.79 -0.70
CA TYR A 169 23.47 16.43 -0.32
C TYR A 169 22.23 15.54 -0.14
N LEU A 170 21.22 16.01 0.61
CA LEU A 170 19.98 15.28 0.83
C LEU A 170 19.20 15.11 -0.47
N ALA A 171 19.18 16.12 -1.35
CA ALA A 171 18.59 15.96 -2.68
C ALA A 171 19.24 14.81 -3.45
N LYS A 172 20.58 14.71 -3.40
CA LYS A 172 21.32 13.63 -4.07
C LYS A 172 21.02 12.25 -3.47
N GLN A 173 20.96 12.14 -2.13
CA GLN A 173 20.68 10.85 -1.46
C GLN A 173 19.23 10.41 -1.64
N ILE A 174 18.28 11.33 -1.46
CA ILE A 174 16.85 11.03 -1.63
C ILE A 174 16.52 10.72 -3.09
N ALA A 175 17.23 11.31 -4.06
CA ALA A 175 17.11 10.94 -5.47
C ALA A 175 17.59 9.51 -5.77
N THR A 176 18.36 8.87 -4.88
CA THR A 176 18.71 7.46 -5.02
C THR A 176 17.57 6.52 -4.62
N LEU A 177 16.59 7.01 -3.85
CA LEU A 177 15.37 6.26 -3.58
C LEU A 177 14.57 6.14 -4.88
N SER A 178 14.10 4.93 -5.16
CA SER A 178 13.23 4.65 -6.30
C SER A 178 11.78 4.39 -5.84
N PRO A 179 10.79 4.56 -6.73
CA PRO A 179 9.41 4.16 -6.45
C PRO A 179 9.29 2.67 -6.09
N ALA A 180 10.18 1.82 -6.64
CA ALA A 180 10.18 0.39 -6.37
C ALA A 180 10.51 0.10 -4.90
N ASP A 181 11.42 0.85 -4.28
CA ASP A 181 11.79 0.66 -2.88
C ASP A 181 10.61 0.96 -1.94
N VAL A 182 9.84 2.00 -2.26
CA VAL A 182 8.62 2.34 -1.52
C VAL A 182 7.52 1.31 -1.76
N LYS A 183 7.36 0.80 -2.99
CA LYS A 183 6.43 -0.30 -3.27
C LYS A 183 6.81 -1.56 -2.48
N ASP A 184 8.09 -1.92 -2.41
CA ASP A 184 8.58 -3.07 -1.65
C ASP A 184 8.35 -2.89 -0.13
N LEU A 185 8.54 -1.69 0.39
CA LEU A 185 8.28 -1.37 1.79
C LEU A 185 6.79 -1.48 2.13
N ILE A 186 5.96 -0.83 1.33
CA ILE A 186 4.50 -0.86 1.47
C ILE A 186 3.99 -2.29 1.32
N TRP A 187 4.51 -3.05 0.36
CA TRP A 187 4.18 -4.45 0.18
C TRP A 187 4.43 -5.30 1.43
N LYS A 188 5.58 -5.13 2.10
CA LYS A 188 5.91 -5.86 3.34
C LYS A 188 4.91 -5.60 4.47
N ILE A 189 4.27 -4.44 4.50
CA ILE A 189 3.21 -4.10 5.46
C ILE A 189 1.88 -4.73 5.05
N LEU A 190 1.56 -4.63 3.76
CA LEU A 190 0.22 -4.94 3.27
C LEU A 190 0.00 -6.44 3.02
N ASP A 191 1.02 -7.21 2.65
CA ASP A 191 0.87 -8.61 2.22
C ASP A 191 0.21 -9.51 3.27
N GLU A 192 0.40 -9.24 4.57
CA GLU A 192 -0.16 -10.07 5.65
C GLU A 192 -1.67 -9.85 5.87
N ASN A 193 -2.17 -8.63 5.63
CA ASN A 193 -3.52 -8.25 6.05
C ASN A 193 -4.45 -7.89 4.88
N LEU A 194 -3.93 -7.45 3.73
CA LEU A 194 -4.79 -6.99 2.63
C LEU A 194 -5.48 -8.11 1.87
N GLN A 195 -4.96 -9.34 1.95
CA GLN A 195 -5.63 -10.49 1.32
C GLN A 195 -7.02 -10.74 1.94
N TRP A 196 -7.19 -10.42 3.23
CA TRP A 196 -8.48 -10.47 3.91
C TRP A 196 -9.48 -9.46 3.38
N LEU A 197 -9.03 -8.30 2.86
CA LEU A 197 -9.93 -7.28 2.30
C LEU A 197 -10.77 -7.86 1.16
N VAL A 198 -10.16 -8.70 0.32
CA VAL A 198 -10.87 -9.35 -0.79
C VAL A 198 -11.88 -10.38 -0.28
N ILE A 199 -11.49 -11.19 0.71
CA ILE A 199 -12.38 -12.17 1.35
C ILE A 199 -13.58 -11.47 2.01
N TRP A 200 -13.35 -10.38 2.72
CA TRP A 200 -14.42 -9.59 3.33
C TRP A 200 -15.32 -8.94 2.29
N GLY A 201 -14.76 -8.45 1.19
CA GLY A 201 -15.53 -7.97 0.04
C GLY A 201 -16.48 -9.03 -0.50
N ALA A 202 -15.98 -10.25 -0.69
CA ALA A 202 -16.79 -11.39 -1.08
C ALA A 202 -17.88 -11.71 -0.04
N PHE A 203 -17.50 -11.81 1.25
CA PHE A 203 -18.41 -12.14 2.33
C PHE A 203 -19.57 -11.15 2.46
N PHE A 204 -19.27 -9.84 2.52
CA PHE A 204 -20.30 -8.82 2.63
C PHE A 204 -21.16 -8.74 1.36
N GLY A 205 -20.55 -8.91 0.18
CA GLY A 205 -21.31 -9.05 -1.06
C GLY A 205 -22.31 -10.20 -0.98
N MET A 206 -21.86 -11.39 -0.60
CA MET A 206 -22.74 -12.56 -0.43
C MET A 206 -23.87 -12.31 0.58
N LEU A 207 -23.56 -11.67 1.71
CA LEU A 207 -24.54 -11.27 2.73
C LEU A 207 -25.60 -10.32 2.14
N PHE A 208 -25.19 -9.28 1.41
CA PHE A 208 -26.11 -8.37 0.74
C PHE A 208 -26.93 -9.08 -0.35
N GLY A 209 -26.34 -10.05 -1.04
CA GLY A 209 -27.05 -10.92 -1.98
C GLY A 209 -28.20 -11.68 -1.31
N VAL A 210 -27.95 -12.30 -0.15
CA VAL A 210 -28.99 -12.96 0.66
C VAL A 210 -30.07 -11.97 1.08
N LEU A 211 -29.68 -10.82 1.64
CA LEU A 211 -30.63 -9.79 2.07
C LEU A 211 -31.50 -9.30 0.92
N SER A 212 -30.92 -9.12 -0.28
CA SER A 212 -31.67 -8.70 -1.46
C SER A 212 -32.74 -9.72 -1.88
N LEU A 213 -32.47 -11.03 -1.70
CA LEU A 213 -33.45 -12.08 -1.98
C LEU A 213 -34.62 -12.04 -1.00
N LEU A 214 -34.35 -11.80 0.28
CA LEU A 214 -35.40 -11.69 1.31
C LEU A 214 -36.33 -10.48 1.06
N ILE A 215 -35.82 -9.42 0.43
CA ILE A 215 -36.60 -8.22 0.12
C ILE A 215 -37.41 -8.40 -1.17
N VAL A 216 -36.81 -9.01 -2.20
CA VAL A 216 -37.41 -9.12 -3.54
C VAL A 216 -38.35 -10.32 -3.67
N CYS A 217 -38.08 -11.40 -2.94
CA CYS A 217 -38.92 -12.61 -2.87
C CYS A 217 -39.29 -12.88 -1.39
N PRO A 218 -40.24 -12.11 -0.81
CA PRO A 218 -40.74 -12.34 0.54
C PRO A 218 -41.54 -13.63 0.67
#